data_AF-A0A7G8BFJ6-F1
#
_entry.id   AF-A0A7G8BFJ6-F1
#
_cell.length_a   1.000
_cell.length_b   1.000
_cell.length_c   1.000
_cell.angle_alpha   90.00
_cell.angle_beta   90.00
_cell.angle_gamma   90.00
#
_symmetry.space_group_name_H-M   'P 1'
#
loop_
_entity.id
_entity.type
_entity.pdbx_description
1 polymer ?
#
loop_
_entity_poly.entity_id
_entity_poly.type
_entity_poly.pdbx_seq_one_letter_code
_entity_poly.pdbx_strand_id
1 'polypeptide(L)' 'MPKAVRFREIEGPEVLKLEEVQPQNPGKGEVRLKVQAIGLNRAESMFYRGQYLYQPKFPAGLGYEAEA' A
#
# COMPACT_ATOMS: atom_id res chain seq x y z
N MET A 1 4.10 -15.05 -6.40
CA MET A 1 3.86 -14.33 -5.13
C MET A 1 3.02 -13.08 -5.43
N PRO A 2 2.16 -12.60 -4.51
CA PRO A 2 1.44 -11.34 -4.73
C PRO A 2 2.43 -10.18 -4.88
N LYS A 3 2.02 -9.15 -5.62
CA LYS A 3 2.78 -7.91 -5.78
C LYS A 3 2.03 -6.76 -5.13
N ALA A 4 2.76 -5.81 -4.57
CA ALA A 4 2.20 -4.61 -3.97
C ALA A 4 3.04 -3.38 -4.33
N VAL A 5 2.40 -2.23 -4.43
CA VAL A 5 3.12 -0.95 -4.57
C VAL A 5 3.68 -0.57 -3.20
N ARG A 6 5.00 -0.34 -3.14
CA ARG A 6 5.75 0.03 -1.94
C ARG A 6 6.64 1.24 -2.20
N PHE A 7 6.94 1.98 -1.15
CA PHE A 7 7.91 3.08 -1.17
C PHE A 7 8.68 3.16 0.16
N ARG A 8 9.90 3.70 0.11
CA ARG A 8 10.88 3.66 1.21
C ARG A 8 11.38 5.03 1.66
N GLU A 9 10.96 6.08 0.96
CA GLU A 9 11.27 7.47 1.23
C GLU A 9 10.11 8.35 0.74
N ILE A 10 10.04 9.59 1.25
CA ILE A 10 9.03 10.56 0.82
C ILE A 10 9.59 11.36 -0.36
N GLU A 11 8.89 11.32 -1.49
CA GLU A 11 9.20 12.10 -2.72
C GLU A 11 7.96 12.10 -3.65
N GLY A 12 8.15 12.24 -4.96
CA GLY A 12 7.17 12.12 -6.02
C GLY A 12 6.84 10.66 -6.38
N PRO A 13 6.04 10.44 -7.43
CA PRO A 13 5.58 9.10 -7.80
C PRO A 13 6.69 8.12 -8.17
N GLU A 14 7.90 8.59 -8.47
CA GLU A 14 9.08 7.79 -8.83
C GLU A 14 9.57 6.84 -7.72
N VAL A 15 9.22 7.13 -6.46
CA VAL A 15 9.54 6.24 -5.32
C VAL A 15 8.62 5.02 -5.24
N LEU A 16 7.51 5.02 -5.99
CA LEU A 16 6.58 3.91 -6.02
C LEU A 16 7.15 2.76 -6.84
N LYS A 17 7.40 1.62 -6.16
CA LYS A 17 7.91 0.40 -6.78
C LYS A 17 6.90 -0.73 -6.62
N LEU A 18 6.71 -1.51 -7.68
CA LEU A 18 5.97 -2.76 -7.59
C LEU A 18 6.91 -3.85 -7.05
N GLU A 19 6.71 -4.24 -5.79
CA GLU A 19 7.54 -5.23 -5.10
C GLU A 19 6.77 -6.56 -4.95
N GLU A 20 7.47 -7.69 -5.02
CA GLU A 20 6.90 -8.97 -4.59
C GLU A 20 6.78 -9.01 -3.07
N VAL A 21 5.65 -9.47 -2.55
CA VAL A 21 5.40 -9.59 -1.12
C VAL A 21 5.04 -11.02 -0.75
N GLN A 22 5.51 -11.45 0.42
CA GLN A 22 5.12 -12.75 0.95
C GLN A 22 3.72 -12.66 1.57
N PRO A 23 2.78 -13.52 1.16
CA PRO A 23 1.45 -13.55 1.76
C PRO A 23 1.56 -14.06 3.20
N GLN A 24 0.90 -13.37 4.12
CA GLN A 24 0.78 -13.84 5.50
C GLN A 24 -0.47 -14.72 5.63
N ASN A 25 -0.46 -15.62 6.61
CA ASN A 25 -1.66 -16.34 6.99
C ASN A 25 -2.48 -15.45 7.93
N PRO A 26 -3.81 -15.38 7.76
CA PRO A 26 -4.64 -14.57 8.63
C PRO A 26 -4.58 -15.08 10.07
N GLY A 27 -4.55 -14.16 11.03
CA GLY A 27 -4.70 -14.46 12.45
C GLY A 27 -6.14 -14.81 12.84
N LYS A 28 -6.38 -14.98 14.14
CA LYS A 28 -7.72 -15.26 14.67
C LYS A 28 -8.64 -14.05 14.42
N GLY A 29 -9.70 -14.26 13.65
CA GLY A 29 -10.68 -13.22 13.30
C GLY A 29 -10.33 -12.38 12.07
N GLU A 30 -9.22 -12.70 11.39
CA GLU A 30 -8.82 -12.04 10.15
C GLU A 30 -9.18 -12.90 8.94
N VAL A 31 -9.27 -12.25 7.76
CA VAL A 31 -9.47 -12.92 6.47
C VAL A 31 -8.37 -12.51 5.51
N ARG A 32 -8.04 -13.39 4.57
CA ARG A 32 -7.14 -13.08 3.47
C ARG A 32 -7.93 -12.94 2.17
N LEU A 33 -7.84 -11.76 1.57
CA LEU A 33 -8.53 -11.44 0.31
C LEU A 33 -7.57 -11.57 -0.87
N LYS A 34 -8.07 -12.08 -2.00
CA LYS A 34 -7.39 -12.01 -3.29
C LYS A 34 -7.82 -10.73 -4.00
N VAL A 35 -7.15 -9.63 -3.71
CA VAL A 35 -7.48 -8.31 -4.28
C VAL A 35 -7.46 -8.34 -5.82
N GLN A 36 -8.58 -7.98 -6.46
CA GLN A 36 -8.68 -7.79 -7.92
C GLN A 36 -8.47 -6.33 -8.31
N ALA A 37 -8.94 -5.39 -7.48
CA ALA A 37 -8.85 -3.97 -7.71
C ALA A 37 -8.64 -3.18 -6.40
N ILE A 38 -8.00 -2.03 -6.50
CA ILE A 38 -7.87 -1.05 -5.42
C ILE A 38 -8.45 0.28 -5.87
N GLY A 39 -9.07 1.01 -4.93
CA GLY A 39 -9.45 2.40 -5.16
C GLY A 39 -8.23 3.31 -5.11
N LEU A 40 -8.19 4.32 -5.97
CA LEU A 40 -7.16 5.35 -5.97
C LEU A 40 -7.77 6.68 -5.57
N ASN A 41 -7.21 7.30 -4.52
CA ASN A 41 -7.66 8.57 -4.00
C ASN A 41 -6.54 9.61 -4.04
N ARG A 42 -6.89 10.87 -3.81
CA ARG A 42 -5.91 11.96 -3.64
C ARG A 42 -5.01 11.72 -2.41
N ALA A 43 -5.53 10.97 -1.42
CA ALA A 43 -4.82 10.63 -0.20
C ALA A 43 -3.52 9.86 -0.50
N GLU A 44 -3.50 8.92 -1.44
CA GLU A 44 -2.29 8.21 -1.82
C GLU A 44 -1.20 9.16 -2.31
N SER A 45 -1.57 10.14 -3.17
CA SER A 45 -0.63 11.14 -3.66
C SER A 45 -0.07 12.02 -2.55
N MET A 46 -0.91 12.42 -1.59
CA MET A 46 -0.44 13.20 -0.46
C MET A 46 0.44 12.35 0.46
N PHE A 47 0.16 11.06 0.60
CA PHE A 47 0.84 10.17 1.52
C PHE A 47 2.30 9.90 1.11
N TYR A 48 2.56 9.50 -0.14
CA TYR A 48 3.94 9.27 -0.57
C TYR A 48 4.77 10.56 -0.69
N ARG A 49 4.10 11.73 -0.78
CA ARG A 49 4.72 13.07 -0.73
C ARG A 49 4.90 13.62 0.69
N GLY A 50 4.50 12.88 1.73
CA GLY A 50 4.60 13.35 3.13
C GLY A 50 3.67 14.51 3.49
N GLN A 51 2.64 14.76 2.67
CA GLN A 51 1.66 15.84 2.81
C GLN A 51 0.34 15.38 3.44
N TYR A 52 0.23 14.11 3.84
CA TYR A 52 -0.98 13.55 4.45
C TYR A 52 -0.98 13.72 5.98
N LEU A 53 -2.13 13.49 6.62
CA LEU A 53 -2.34 13.74 8.05
C LEU A 53 -1.38 12.94 8.96
N TYR A 54 -0.87 11.82 8.49
CA TYR A 54 0.12 11.00 9.19
C TYR A 54 1.26 10.63 8.25
N GLN A 55 2.41 10.32 8.86
CA GLN A 55 3.63 9.98 8.14
C GLN A 55 3.72 8.46 7.85
N PRO A 56 4.31 8.07 6.72
CA PRO A 56 4.56 6.67 6.39
C PRO A 56 5.55 6.02 7.37
N LYS A 57 5.28 4.77 7.73
CA LYS A 57 6.27 3.89 8.36
C LYS A 57 6.88 3.01 7.28
N PHE A 58 8.18 3.16 7.04
CA PHE A 58 8.84 2.46 5.94
C PHE A 58 9.17 0.99 6.27
N PRO A 59 9.11 0.09 5.27
CA PRO A 59 8.57 0.30 3.93
C PRO A 59 7.03 0.45 3.95
N ALA A 60 6.54 1.53 3.34
CA ALA A 60 5.11 1.85 3.31
C ALA A 60 4.46 1.34 2.01
N GLY A 61 3.13 1.22 2.01
CA GLY A 61 2.35 0.83 0.83
C GLY A 61 1.16 1.77 0.62
N LEU A 62 0.46 1.59 -0.50
CA LEU A 62 -0.74 2.36 -0.87
C LEU A 62 -2.00 1.50 -0.81
N GLY A 63 -3.17 2.15 -0.79
CA GLY A 63 -4.49 1.52 -0.84
C GLY A 63 -5.14 1.40 0.54
N TYR A 64 -6.28 2.06 0.71
CA TYR A 64 -7.14 1.97 1.90
C TYR A 64 -8.39 1.10 1.67
N GLU A 65 -8.71 0.82 0.42
CA GLU A 65 -9.90 0.10 -0.01
C GLU A 65 -9.57 -0.86 -1.16
N ALA A 66 -10.28 -1.98 -1.22
CA ALA A 66 -10.06 -3.03 -2.21
C ALA A 66 -11.34 -3.80 -2.52
N GLU A 67 -11.40 -4.33 -3.74
CA GLU A 67 -12.34 -5.36 -4.17
C GLU A 67 -11.61 -6.70 -4.26
N ALA A 68 -12.25 -7.78 -3.81
CA ALA A 68 -11.71 -9.14 -3.77
C ALA A 68 -12.43 -10.07 -4.75
#